data_AF-A0A6N7V525-F1
#
_entry.id   AF-A0A6N7V525-F1
#
_cell.length_a   1.000
_cell.length_b   1.000
_cell.length_c   1.000
_cell.angle_alpha   90.00
_cell.angle_beta   90.00
_cell.angle_gamma   90.00
#
_symmetry.space_group_name_H-M   'P 1'
#
loop_
_entity.id
_entity.type
_entity.pdbx_description
1 polymer ?
#
loop_
_entity_poly.entity_id
_entity_poly.type
_entity_poly.pdbx_seq_one_letter_code
_entity_poly.pdbx_strand_id
1 'polypeptide(L)'
;MHRDELIGIKRKEGQPYYYDSSTENKDGMACYHDGVSLELLKFTATNNDTTGTIEVKPIYTYCKKQLMPTVASSLMIKKYATDVLGNLYEVKDNKLKLEFK
;
A
#
# COMPACT_ATOMS: atom_id res chain seq x y z
N MET A 1 -3.32 19.39 -0.21
CA MET A 1 -3.09 18.07 -0.86
C MET A 1 -2.98 17.04 0.25
N HIS A 2 -3.85 16.02 0.29
CA HIS A 2 -3.77 14.94 1.29
C HIS A 2 -2.38 14.28 1.17
N ARG A 3 -1.60 14.29 2.26
CA ARG A 3 -0.16 13.97 2.21
C ARG A 3 0.16 12.48 2.36
N ASP A 4 -0.79 11.67 2.81
CA ASP A 4 -0.55 10.26 3.13
C ASP A 4 -1.73 9.40 2.64
N GLU A 5 -1.83 9.20 1.33
CA GLU A 5 -2.80 8.25 0.79
C GLU A 5 -2.37 6.82 1.13
N LEU A 6 -3.29 6.05 1.72
CA LEU A 6 -3.03 4.67 2.09
C LEU A 6 -3.62 3.73 1.05
N ILE A 7 -2.88 2.66 0.78
CA ILE A 7 -3.25 1.61 -0.15
C ILE A 7 -3.18 0.26 0.57
N GLY A 8 -4.26 -0.49 0.51
CA GLY A 8 -4.31 -1.87 0.96
C GLY A 8 -4.12 -2.79 -0.23
N ILE A 9 -3.09 -3.65 -0.19
CA ILE A 9 -2.78 -4.58 -1.27
C ILE A 9 -2.96 -6.03 -0.78
N LYS A 10 -3.76 -6.79 -1.52
CA LYS A 10 -3.95 -8.23 -1.31
C LYS A 10 -3.18 -9.00 -2.36
N ARG A 11 -2.42 -10.00 -1.95
CA ARG A 11 -1.71 -10.91 -2.87
C ARG A 11 -2.09 -12.36 -2.58
N LYS A 12 -1.69 -13.26 -3.48
CA LYS A 12 -1.87 -14.70 -3.31
C LYS A 12 -1.13 -15.19 -2.07
N GLU A 13 -1.64 -16.26 -1.47
CA GLU A 13 -1.02 -16.92 -0.33
C GLU A 13 0.45 -17.30 -0.64
N GLY A 14 1.32 -17.14 0.35
CA GLY A 14 2.75 -17.48 0.25
C GLY A 14 3.61 -16.44 -0.46
N GLN A 15 3.02 -15.36 -1.01
CA GLN A 15 3.81 -14.23 -1.51
C GLN A 15 4.34 -13.39 -0.35
N PRO A 16 5.59 -12.90 -0.41
CA PRO A 16 6.12 -12.02 0.62
C PRO A 16 5.39 -10.67 0.59
N TYR A 17 5.32 -10.03 1.76
CA TYR A 17 4.94 -8.62 1.85
C TYR A 17 5.93 -7.76 1.07
N TYR A 18 5.49 -6.62 0.55
CA TYR A 18 6.40 -5.71 -0.17
C TYR A 18 7.44 -5.10 0.76
N TYR A 19 7.04 -4.80 1.98
CA TYR A 19 7.98 -4.41 3.02
C TYR A 19 8.33 -5.60 3.92
N ASP A 20 9.59 -6.01 3.86
CA ASP A 20 10.15 -7.02 4.75
C ASP A 20 10.60 -6.38 6.05
N SER A 21 9.87 -6.66 7.12
CA SER A 21 10.15 -6.18 8.48
C SER A 21 11.01 -7.13 9.29
N SER A 22 11.40 -8.29 8.74
CA SER A 22 12.20 -9.30 9.45
C SER A 22 13.53 -8.74 9.98
N THR A 23 14.12 -7.79 9.28
CA THR A 23 15.38 -7.15 9.69
C THR A 23 15.22 -6.21 10.88
N GLU A 24 13.99 -5.82 11.21
CA GLU A 24 13.64 -4.86 12.28
C GLU A 24 12.90 -5.53 13.45
N ASN A 25 12.26 -6.68 13.21
CA ASN A 25 11.57 -7.47 14.23
C ASN A 25 12.58 -8.30 15.05
N LYS A 26 12.38 -8.35 16.38
CA LYS A 26 13.25 -9.11 17.30
C LYS A 26 13.38 -10.60 16.96
N ASP A 27 12.35 -11.17 16.35
CA ASP A 27 12.27 -12.59 16.03
C ASP A 27 12.74 -12.93 14.60
N GLY A 28 13.10 -11.93 13.78
CA GLY A 28 13.67 -12.16 12.45
C GLY A 28 12.70 -12.77 11.42
N MET A 29 11.39 -12.79 11.68
CA MET A 29 10.43 -13.46 10.81
C MET A 29 9.94 -12.56 9.66
N ALA A 30 10.02 -13.08 8.44
CA ALA A 30 9.46 -12.46 7.25
C ALA A 30 7.93 -12.68 7.19
N CYS A 31 7.20 -11.64 6.78
CA CYS A 31 5.75 -11.68 6.63
C CYS A 31 5.36 -12.12 5.22
N TYR A 32 4.37 -13.00 5.14
CA TYR A 32 3.80 -13.50 3.89
C TYR A 32 2.30 -13.25 3.86
N HIS A 33 1.76 -13.03 2.66
CA HIS A 33 0.32 -12.95 2.46
C HIS A 33 -0.32 -14.32 2.69
N ASP A 34 -1.46 -14.30 3.35
CA ASP A 34 -2.35 -15.45 3.62
C ASP A 34 -3.41 -15.62 2.52
N GLY A 35 -3.40 -14.79 1.48
CA GLY A 35 -4.43 -14.81 0.44
C GLY A 35 -5.78 -14.19 0.87
N VAL A 36 -5.86 -13.58 2.06
CA VAL A 36 -7.09 -12.99 2.63
C VAL A 36 -6.86 -11.54 3.04
N SER A 37 -5.86 -11.31 3.88
CA SER A 37 -5.50 -10.05 4.51
C SER A 37 -4.84 -9.07 3.54
N LEU A 38 -4.99 -7.78 3.85
CA LEU A 38 -4.40 -6.67 3.10
C LEU A 38 -3.10 -6.22 3.79
N GLU A 39 -2.04 -6.03 3.02
CA GLU A 39 -0.87 -5.27 3.46
C GLU A 39 -1.19 -3.78 3.27
N LEU A 40 -1.23 -3.03 4.37
CA LEU A 40 -1.49 -1.59 4.33
C LEU A 40 -0.18 -0.82 4.19
N LEU A 41 -0.09 -0.02 3.14
CA LEU A 41 1.10 0.72 2.77
C LEU A 41 0.74 2.18 2.48
N LYS A 42 1.74 3.06 2.55
CA LYS A 42 1.62 4.43 2.08
C LYS A 42 1.93 4.49 0.59
N PHE A 43 1.00 4.99 -0.21
CA PHE A 43 1.27 5.33 -1.60
C PHE A 43 2.21 6.53 -1.66
N THR A 44 3.27 6.44 -2.46
CA THR A 44 4.27 7.51 -2.58
C THR A 44 4.19 8.21 -3.93
N ALA A 45 4.25 7.45 -5.02
CA ALA A 45 4.23 7.99 -6.36
C ALA A 45 3.87 6.90 -7.37
N THR A 46 3.49 7.30 -8.58
CA THR A 46 3.57 6.39 -9.72
C THR A 46 5.00 6.37 -10.23
N ASN A 47 5.58 5.18 -10.33
CA ASN A 47 6.98 5.01 -10.74
C ASN A 47 7.09 4.76 -12.25
N ASN A 48 6.23 3.89 -12.80
CA ASN A 48 6.15 3.62 -14.22
C ASN A 48 4.70 3.32 -14.64
N ASP A 49 4.10 4.25 -15.37
CA ASP A 49 2.72 4.13 -15.86
C ASP A 49 2.55 2.97 -16.85
N THR A 50 3.51 2.78 -17.77
CA THR A 50 3.45 1.76 -18.82
C THR A 50 3.37 0.35 -18.23
N THR A 51 4.09 0.09 -17.15
CA THR A 51 4.07 -1.21 -16.47
C THR A 51 3.10 -1.26 -15.29
N GLY A 52 2.39 -0.18 -14.99
CA GLY A 52 1.50 -0.09 -13.83
C GLY A 52 2.24 -0.28 -12.50
N THR A 53 3.45 0.26 -12.40
CA THR A 53 4.30 0.16 -11.20
C THR A 53 4.17 1.42 -10.36
N ILE A 54 3.83 1.25 -9.09
CA ILE A 54 3.74 2.33 -8.11
C ILE A 54 4.87 2.21 -7.10
N GLU A 55 5.25 3.31 -6.45
CA GLU A 55 6.12 3.29 -5.28
C GLU A 55 5.27 3.36 -4.01
N VAL A 56 5.59 2.47 -3.06
CA VAL A 56 4.95 2.40 -1.75
C VAL A 56 5.98 2.39 -0.62
N LYS A 57 5.53 2.69 0.59
CA LYS A 57 6.34 2.66 1.82
C LYS A 57 5.57 2.04 2.97
N PRO A 58 6.26 1.42 3.96
CA PRO A 58 5.62 1.08 5.22
C PRO A 58 5.12 2.34 5.94
N ILE A 59 4.08 2.18 6.75
CA ILE A 59 3.42 3.30 7.45
C ILE A 59 4.07 3.57 8.81
N TYR A 60 4.59 2.53 9.46
CA TYR A 60 5.09 2.59 10.84
C TYR A 60 6.58 2.87 10.97
N THR A 61 7.33 2.88 9.86
CA THR A 61 8.78 3.07 9.87
C THR A 61 9.24 3.76 8.60
N TYR A 62 10.45 4.32 8.66
CA TYR A 62 11.09 4.93 7.50
C TYR A 62 11.76 3.86 6.65
N CYS A 63 11.46 3.84 5.35
CA CYS A 63 12.11 2.95 4.39
C CYS A 63 12.82 3.74 3.28
N LYS A 64 14.15 3.65 3.25
CA LYS A 64 14.97 4.28 2.20
C LYS A 64 14.79 3.59 0.84
N LYS A 65 14.56 2.28 0.83
CA LYS A 65 14.41 1.48 -0.40
C LYS A 65 13.12 1.86 -1.13
N GLN A 66 13.17 1.96 -2.45
CA GLN A 66 11.99 2.07 -3.29
C GLN A 66 11.30 0.70 -3.38
N LEU A 67 10.11 0.58 -2.81
CA LEU A 67 9.29 -0.63 -2.94
C LEU A 67 8.36 -0.41 -4.13
N MET A 68 8.50 -1.23 -5.17
CA MET A 68 7.90 -0.98 -6.48
C MET A 68 6.90 -2.08 -6.87
N PRO A 69 5.76 -2.21 -6.17
CA PRO A 69 4.73 -3.17 -6.55
C PRO A 69 4.14 -2.86 -7.92
N THR A 70 3.95 -3.91 -8.73
CA THR A 70 3.14 -3.85 -9.95
C THR A 70 1.68 -4.10 -9.61
N VAL A 71 0.81 -3.14 -9.91
CA VAL A 71 -0.64 -3.16 -9.61
C VAL A 71 -1.29 -4.43 -10.16
N ALA A 72 -0.99 -4.81 -11.39
CA ALA A 72 -1.55 -5.99 -12.06
C ALA A 72 -1.21 -7.33 -11.38
N SER A 73 -0.18 -7.38 -10.53
CA SER A 73 0.21 -8.59 -9.80
C SER A 73 -0.62 -8.82 -8.51
N SER A 74 -1.45 -7.85 -8.13
CA SER A 74 -2.25 -7.87 -6.92
C SER A 74 -3.60 -8.56 -7.17
N LEU A 75 -4.10 -9.31 -6.18
CA LEU A 75 -5.46 -9.86 -6.23
C LEU A 75 -6.52 -8.78 -6.02
N MET A 76 -6.20 -7.79 -5.19
CA MET A 76 -7.10 -6.69 -4.86
C MET A 76 -6.29 -5.50 -4.38
N ILE A 77 -6.78 -4.31 -4.73
CA ILE A 77 -6.25 -3.04 -4.25
C ILE A 77 -7.43 -2.22 -3.73
N LYS A 78 -7.26 -1.62 -2.55
CA LYS A 78 -8.26 -0.78 -1.91
C LYS A 78 -7.62 0.52 -1.43
N LYS A 79 -8.35 1.63 -1.53
CA LYS A 79 -7.92 2.92 -0.98
C LYS A 79 -8.37 3.03 0.48
N TYR A 80 -7.47 3.50 1.32
CA TYR A 80 -7.72 3.78 2.72
C TYR A 80 -7.31 5.21 3.05
N ALA A 81 -7.88 5.72 4.13
CA ALA A 81 -7.49 6.97 4.75
C ALA A 81 -7.59 6.84 6.27
N THR A 82 -6.92 7.76 6.96
CA THR A 82 -6.99 7.87 8.41
C THR A 82 -7.46 9.26 8.81
N ASP A 83 -8.20 9.35 9.91
CA ASP A 83 -8.43 10.64 10.55
C ASP A 83 -7.18 11.13 11.30
N VAL A 84 -7.29 12.30 11.95
CA VAL A 84 -6.17 12.90 12.70
C VAL A 84 -5.73 12.09 13.92
N LEU A 85 -6.55 11.14 14.39
CA LEU A 85 -6.23 10.23 15.49
C LEU A 85 -5.69 8.89 15.00
N GLY A 86 -5.64 8.67 13.68
CA GLY A 86 -5.17 7.43 13.08
C GLY A 86 -6.25 6.37 12.89
N ASN A 87 -7.54 6.69 13.06
CA ASN A 87 -8.61 5.73 12.82
C ASN A 87 -8.71 5.43 11.33
N LEU A 88 -8.53 4.17 10.94
CA LEU A 88 -8.49 3.71 9.57
C LEU A 88 -9.90 3.48 9.00
N TYR A 89 -10.16 3.97 7.79
CA TYR A 89 -11.40 3.69 7.07
C TYR A 89 -11.16 3.46 5.57
N GLU A 90 -11.99 2.60 4.97
CA GLU A 90 -11.96 2.30 3.53
C GLU A 90 -12.67 3.41 2.75
N VAL A 91 -12.03 3.90 1.68
CA VAL A 91 -12.60 4.91 0.77
C VAL A 91 -13.18 4.17 -0.44
N LYS A 92 -14.52 4.10 -0.53
CA LYS A 92 -15.22 3.30 -1.55
C LYS A 92 -15.59 4.07 -2.82
N ASP A 93 -15.84 5.37 -2.71
CA ASP A 93 -16.28 6.19 -3.84
C ASP A 93 -15.46 7.47 -3.88
N ASN A 94 -14.63 7.61 -4.91
CA ASN A 94 -13.82 8.80 -5.14
C ASN A 94 -14.01 9.23 -6.59
N LYS A 95 -15.13 9.91 -6.84
CA LYS A 95 -15.43 10.46 -8.16
C LYS A 95 -14.56 11.67 -8.42
N LEU A 96 -13.88 11.67 -9.55
CA LEU A 96 -13.15 12.82 -10.04
C LEU A 96 -14.15 13.94 -10.33
N LYS A 97 -14.26 14.92 -9.44
CA LYS A 97 -15.07 16.13 -9.67
C LYS A 97 -14.29 17.08 -10.59
N LEU A 98 -14.25 16.78 -11.87
CA LEU A 98 -13.91 17.77 -12.90
C LEU A 98 -15.21 18.41 -13.39
N GLU A 99 -15.83 19.24 -12.55
CA GLU A 99 -16.87 20.16 -13.03
C GLU A 99 -16.19 21.50 -13.33
N PHE A 100 -15.84 21.73 -14.59
CA PHE A 100 -15.63 23.08 -15.10
C PHE A 100 -16.97 23.53 -15.69
N LYS A 101 -17.61 24.51 -15.05
CA LYS A 101 -18.69 25.29 -15.67
C LYS A 101 -18.11 26.39 -16.53
#